data_AF-A0A3B1JNK1-F1
#
_entry.id   AF-A0A3B1JNK1-F1
#
_cell.length_a   1.000
_cell.length_b   1.000
_cell.length_c   1.000
_cell.angle_alpha   90.00
_cell.angle_beta   90.00
_cell.angle_gamma   90.00
#
_symmetry.space_group_name_H-M   'P 1'
#
loop_
_entity.id
_entity.type
_entity.pdbx_description
1 polymer ?
#
loop_
_entity_poly.entity_id
_entity_poly.type
_entity_poly.pdbx_seq_one_letter_code
_entity_poly.pdbx_strand_id
1 'polypeptide(L)'
;MMKTLLVTLLLAGLVMSGSALKCNNCRSTGSIGTTCRPETCDYKKNACVSAFFTVPPYNRFKRCIAMSDCEILKITPNIQAHCCQTDLCN
;
A
#
# COMPACT_ATOMS: atom_id res chain seq x y z
N MET A 1 4.22 0.58 41.81
CA MET A 1 2.99 0.25 41.05
C MET A 1 2.67 1.29 39.96
N MET A 2 2.79 2.60 40.20
CA MET A 2 2.49 3.64 39.18
C MET A 2 3.51 3.70 38.02
N LYS A 3 4.81 3.53 38.30
CA LYS A 3 5.88 3.53 37.27
C LYS A 3 5.73 2.41 36.23
N THR A 4 5.36 1.20 36.67
CA THR A 4 5.15 0.05 35.79
C THR A 4 3.93 0.23 34.88
N LEU A 5 2.88 0.89 35.38
CA LEU A 5 1.67 1.23 34.64
C LEU A 5 1.94 2.29 33.56
N LEU A 6 2.72 3.32 33.90
CA LEU A 6 3.17 4.34 32.93
C LEU A 6 4.04 3.73 31.82
N VAL A 7 4.99 2.86 32.17
CA VAL A 7 5.87 2.21 31.19
C VAL A 7 5.06 1.29 30.27
N THR A 8 4.12 0.51 30.79
CA THR A 8 3.25 -0.34 29.97
C THR A 8 2.33 0.47 29.05
N LEU A 9 1.79 1.59 29.53
CA LEU A 9 0.95 2.48 28.71
C LEU A 9 1.75 3.15 27.58
N LEU A 10 2.98 3.57 27.86
CA LEU A 10 3.89 4.13 26.87
C LEU A 10 4.28 3.08 25.82
N LEU A 11 4.67 1.87 26.24
CA LEU A 11 4.99 0.78 25.29
C LEU A 11 3.77 0.40 24.44
N ALA A 12 2.57 0.33 25.01
CA ALA A 12 1.35 0.07 24.25
C ALA A 12 1.09 1.18 23.22
N GLY A 13 1.30 2.45 23.57
CA GLY A 13 1.20 3.58 22.64
C GLY A 13 2.21 3.50 21.50
N LEU A 14 3.47 3.12 21.78
CA LEU A 14 4.50 2.92 20.76
C LEU A 14 4.20 1.74 19.83
N VAL A 15 3.62 0.63 20.33
CA VAL A 15 3.21 -0.51 19.50
C VAL A 15 2.01 -0.16 18.61
N MET A 16 1.10 0.70 19.10
CA MET A 16 0.03 1.27 18.27
C MET A 16 0.54 2.29 17.26
N SER A 17 1.74 2.84 17.47
CA SER A 17 2.46 3.71 16.53
C SER A 17 3.21 2.88 15.48
N GLY A 18 2.60 1.79 15.02
CA GLY A 18 3.09 1.04 13.87
C GLY A 18 3.28 2.02 12.71
N SER A 19 4.49 2.10 12.17
CA SER A 19 4.81 3.01 11.07
C SER A 19 3.80 2.76 9.95
N ALA A 20 3.07 3.80 9.54
CA ALA A 20 2.13 3.68 8.44
C ALA A 20 2.93 3.36 7.17
N LEU A 21 2.64 2.21 6.56
CA LEU A 21 3.28 1.71 5.35
C LEU A 21 3.34 2.80 4.29
N LYS A 22 4.47 2.96 3.60
CA LYS A 22 4.60 3.87 2.46
C LYS A 22 4.64 3.09 1.16
N CYS A 23 3.94 3.56 0.13
CA CYS A 23 3.95 2.94 -1.20
C CYS A 23 4.19 3.98 -2.30
N ASN A 24 4.63 3.54 -3.47
CA ASN A 24 4.61 4.37 -4.66
C ASN A 24 3.16 4.49 -5.16
N ASN A 25 2.65 5.72 -5.28
CA ASN A 25 1.40 6.04 -5.94
C ASN A 25 1.69 6.53 -7.36
N CYS A 26 1.39 5.68 -8.35
CA CYS A 26 1.56 6.00 -9.77
C CYS A 26 0.20 6.00 -10.46
N ARG A 27 -0.16 7.15 -11.05
CA ARG A 27 -1.41 7.31 -11.82
C ARG A 27 -1.07 7.75 -13.25
N SER A 28 -1.77 7.17 -14.21
CA SER A 28 -1.75 7.68 -15.59
C SER A 28 -2.43 9.04 -15.62
N THR A 29 -1.74 10.08 -16.09
CA THR A 29 -2.27 11.45 -16.20
C THR A 29 -2.70 11.77 -17.63
N GLY A 30 -3.30 10.81 -18.32
CA GLY A 30 -3.73 10.96 -19.72
C GLY A 30 -2.54 11.15 -20.64
N SER A 31 -2.54 12.24 -21.43
CA SER A 31 -1.57 12.53 -22.50
C SER A 31 -0.14 12.83 -22.03
N ILE A 32 0.08 13.00 -20.72
CA ILE A 32 1.35 13.51 -20.15
C ILE A 32 2.23 12.38 -19.56
N GLY A 33 1.75 11.13 -19.58
CA GLY A 33 2.50 9.96 -19.10
C GLY A 33 2.06 9.49 -17.70
N THR A 34 2.96 8.88 -16.93
CA THR A 34 2.68 8.37 -15.58
C THR A 34 3.39 9.23 -14.55
N THR A 35 2.65 9.82 -13.61
CA THR A 35 3.24 10.52 -12.46
C THR A 35 3.27 9.59 -11.26
N CYS A 36 4.44 9.48 -10.62
CA CYS A 36 4.65 8.66 -9.43
C CYS A 36 5.09 9.52 -8.25
N ARG A 37 4.43 9.37 -7.09
CA ARG A 37 4.83 10.00 -5.83
C ARG A 37 4.64 9.01 -4.68
N PRO A 38 5.51 9.02 -3.67
CA PRO A 38 5.26 8.26 -2.44
C PRO A 38 3.98 8.73 -1.77
N GLU A 39 3.20 7.79 -1.24
CA GLU A 39 2.06 8.04 -0.37
C GLU A 39 2.22 7.25 0.94
N THR A 40 1.68 7.79 2.03
CA THR A 40 1.52 7.04 3.28
C THR A 40 0.16 6.36 3.25
N CYS A 41 0.12 5.06 3.51
CA CYS A 41 -1.11 4.29 3.46
C CYS A 41 -2.06 4.69 4.58
N ASP A 42 -3.31 4.90 4.20
CA ASP A 42 -4.41 5.21 5.11
C ASP A 42 -4.90 3.95 5.84
N TYR A 43 -5.81 4.14 6.79
CA TYR A 43 -6.47 3.08 7.54
C TYR A 43 -7.00 1.96 6.61
N LYS A 44 -6.76 0.70 7.01
CA LYS A 44 -7.09 -0.55 6.30
C LYS A 44 -6.32 -0.82 4.99
N LYS A 45 -5.44 0.08 4.53
CA LYS A 45 -4.55 -0.19 3.39
C LYS A 45 -3.20 -0.69 3.88
N ASN A 46 -3.11 -2.01 4.08
CA ASN A 46 -1.96 -2.67 4.68
C ASN A 46 -0.99 -3.32 3.67
N ALA A 47 -1.12 -3.00 2.38
CA ALA A 47 -0.24 -3.49 1.32
C ALA A 47 0.00 -2.43 0.24
N CYS A 48 1.12 -2.57 -0.44
CA CYS A 48 1.41 -1.89 -1.69
C CYS A 48 1.05 -2.80 -2.87
N VAL A 49 0.48 -2.23 -3.94
CA VAL A 49 0.23 -2.94 -5.19
C VAL A 49 0.92 -2.27 -6.37
N SER A 50 1.47 -3.10 -7.27
CA SER A 50 1.83 -2.73 -8.63
C SER A 50 1.03 -3.59 -9.59
N ALA A 51 0.18 -2.96 -10.42
CA ALA A 51 -0.74 -3.67 -11.29
C ALA A 51 -0.63 -3.18 -12.74
N PHE A 52 -0.78 -4.12 -13.67
CA PHE A 52 -0.71 -3.92 -15.11
C PHE A 52 -1.87 -4.65 -15.79
N PHE A 53 -2.62 -3.93 -16.63
CA PHE A 53 -3.66 -4.52 -17.47
C PHE A 53 -3.02 -5.17 -18.69
N THR A 54 -3.29 -6.44 -18.94
CA THR A 54 -2.69 -7.20 -20.06
C THR A 54 -3.48 -7.09 -21.36
N VAL A 55 -4.50 -6.24 -21.38
CA VAL A 55 -5.33 -5.94 -22.56
C VAL A 55 -5.29 -4.44 -22.86
N PRO A 56 -5.46 -4.02 -24.13
CA PRO A 56 -5.51 -2.61 -24.49
C PRO A 56 -6.51 -1.84 -23.60
N PRO A 57 -6.14 -0.65 -23.08
CA PRO A 57 -4.99 0.18 -23.47
C PRO A 57 -3.69 -0.08 -22.67
N TYR A 58 -3.51 -1.23 -22.01
CA TYR A 58 -2.29 -1.62 -21.28
C TYR A 58 -1.87 -0.66 -20.16
N ASN A 59 -2.86 -0.17 -19.41
CA ASN A 59 -2.62 0.74 -18.30
C ASN A 59 -1.86 0.06 -17.15
N ARG A 60 -1.18 0.88 -16.36
CA ARG A 60 -0.49 0.45 -15.12
C ARG A 60 -0.77 1.42 -14.00
N PHE A 61 -0.86 0.91 -12.77
CA PHE A 61 -1.03 1.72 -11.59
C PHE A 61 -0.26 1.14 -10.40
N LYS A 62 0.13 2.04 -9.49
CA LYS A 62 0.71 1.67 -8.20
C LYS A 62 0.01 2.47 -7.10
N ARG A 63 -0.26 1.86 -5.94
CA ARG A 63 -0.87 2.53 -4.78
C ARG A 63 -0.86 1.66 -3.53
N CYS A 64 -1.22 2.25 -2.40
CA CYS A 64 -1.71 1.57 -1.21
C CYS A 64 -3.06 0.89 -1.47
N ILE A 65 -3.24 -0.32 -0.92
CA ILE A 65 -4.45 -1.13 -1.04
C ILE A 65 -4.61 -2.04 0.19
N ALA A 66 -5.80 -2.58 0.43
CA ALA A 66 -5.97 -3.71 1.34
C ALA A 66 -5.37 -4.98 0.70
N MET A 67 -4.68 -5.80 1.50
CA MET A 67 -4.08 -7.05 1.01
C MET A 67 -5.13 -7.99 0.38
N SER A 68 -6.33 -8.05 0.95
CA SER A 68 -7.45 -8.82 0.39
C SER A 68 -7.79 -8.40 -1.05
N ASP A 69 -7.89 -7.09 -1.29
CA ASP A 69 -8.20 -6.57 -2.62
C ASP A 69 -7.03 -6.79 -3.58
N CYS A 70 -5.79 -6.75 -3.09
CA CYS A 70 -4.61 -7.05 -3.88
C CYS A 70 -4.59 -8.51 -4.37
N GLU A 71 -4.94 -9.46 -3.50
CA GLU A 71 -5.06 -10.86 -3.87
C GLU A 71 -6.21 -11.11 -4.87
N ILE A 72 -7.32 -10.36 -4.77
CA ILE A 72 -8.37 -10.39 -5.79
C ILE A 72 -7.82 -9.92 -7.15
N LEU A 73 -7.02 -8.85 -7.19
CA LEU A 73 -6.40 -8.38 -8.44
C LEU A 73 -5.49 -9.44 -9.08
N LYS A 74 -4.78 -10.26 -8.28
CA LYS A 74 -3.91 -11.33 -8.79
C LYS A 74 -4.66 -12.45 -9.51
N ILE A 75 -5.91 -12.70 -9.13
CA ILE A 75 -6.76 -13.72 -9.77
C ILE A 75 -7.73 -13.14 -10.81
N THR A 76 -7.76 -11.81 -10.96
CA THR A 76 -8.65 -11.15 -11.91
C THR A 76 -8.12 -11.33 -13.33
N PRO A 77 -8.93 -11.85 -14.28
CA PRO A 77 -8.51 -11.97 -15.67
C PRO A 77 -8.03 -10.64 -16.24
N ASN A 78 -7.01 -10.69 -17.09
CA ASN A 78 -6.42 -9.54 -17.76
C ASN A 78 -5.68 -8.54 -16.86
N ILE A 79 -5.37 -8.92 -15.61
CA ILE A 79 -4.58 -8.11 -14.67
C ILE A 79 -3.39 -8.94 -14.17
N GLN A 80 -2.19 -8.38 -14.27
CA GLN A 80 -1.03 -8.86 -13.54
C GLN A 80 -0.78 -7.92 -12.36
N ALA A 81 -0.76 -8.47 -11.14
CA ALA A 81 -0.58 -7.70 -9.92
C ALA A 81 0.53 -8.28 -9.04
N HIS A 82 1.32 -7.41 -8.42
CA HIS A 82 2.30 -7.73 -7.40
C HIS A 82 1.91 -7.03 -6.09
N CYS A 83 1.93 -7.78 -4.99
CA CYS A 83 1.53 -7.33 -3.65
C CYS A 83 2.70 -7.48 -2.68
N CYS A 84 2.96 -6.46 -1.87
CA CYS A 84 4.04 -6.47 -0.88
C CYS A 84 3.69 -5.56 0.31
N GLN A 85 4.36 -5.72 1.46
CA GLN A 85 4.02 -5.04 2.72
C GLN A 85 5.22 -4.32 3.37
N THR A 86 6.23 -3.97 2.57
CA THR A 86 7.39 -3.19 3.01
C THR A 86 7.40 -1.82 2.32
N ASP A 87 8.05 -0.83 2.93
CA ASP A 87 8.04 0.54 2.41
C ASP A 87 8.58 0.60 0.96
N LEU A 88 7.80 1.25 0.08
CA LEU A 88 8.09 1.55 -1.32
C LEU A 88 8.42 0.33 -2.19
N CYS A 89 7.95 -0.86 -1.80
CA CYS A 89 8.25 -2.12 -2.48
C CYS A 89 7.59 -2.30 -3.85
N ASN A 90 6.59 -1.48 -4.20
CA ASN A 90 5.76 -1.62 -5.40
C ASN A 90 6.21 -0.78 -6.59
#